data_AF-A0A3M6WG87-F1
#
_entry.id   AF-A0A3M6WG87-F1
#
_cell.length_a   1.000
_cell.length_b   1.000
_cell.length_c   1.000
_cell.angle_alpha   90.00
_cell.angle_beta   90.00
_cell.angle_gamma   90.00
#
_symmetry.space_group_name_H-M   'P 1'
#
loop_
_entity.id
_entity.type
_entity.pdbx_description
1 polymer ?
#
loop_
_entity_poly.entity_id
_entity_poly.type
_entity_poly.pdbx_seq_one_letter_code
_entity_poly.pdbx_strand_id
1 'polypeptide(L)'
;MDVVLEVCDTFLFDKLYASVLPINPAVATFDPISTISASLKGYDANATFDQATYADGGLARSGWQWEPASSYFNVEPSEYAYMSRWDRDNIYRQFISLYILTWLAGMAIYFICATLSYIFVFDKETFNHPKYLKNQMSLEIKQTVESIPIMAIFTVPFFVAEVRGHSF
;
A
#
# COMPACT_ATOMS: atom_id res chain seq x y z
N MET A 1 10.33 -5.22 -1.55
CA MET A 1 9.74 -3.88 -1.78
C MET A 1 9.17 -3.28 -0.47
N ASP A 2 9.61 -3.87 0.64
CA ASP A 2 8.99 -3.79 1.97
C ASP A 2 9.35 -2.49 2.68
N VAL A 3 10.60 -2.04 2.51
CA VAL A 3 11.07 -0.75 3.03
C VAL A 3 10.28 0.43 2.46
N VAL A 4 9.96 0.40 1.16
CA VAL A 4 9.21 1.49 0.52
C VAL A 4 7.77 1.49 1.04
N LEU A 5 7.16 0.31 1.22
CA LEU A 5 5.85 0.19 1.84
C LEU A 5 5.87 0.66 3.30
N GLU A 6 6.86 0.28 4.11
CA GLU A 6 7.00 0.71 5.52
C GLU A 6 7.09 2.23 5.66
N VAL A 7 7.88 2.89 4.81
CA VAL A 7 8.01 4.34 4.77
C VAL A 7 6.68 4.98 4.36
N CYS A 8 6.07 4.52 3.27
CA CYS A 8 4.80 5.08 2.80
C CYS A 8 3.65 4.85 3.77
N ASP A 9 3.59 3.69 4.44
CA ASP A 9 2.62 3.40 5.49
C ASP A 9 2.77 4.38 6.65
N THR A 10 3.99 4.57 7.13
CA THR A 10 4.25 5.43 8.29
C THR A 10 3.91 6.90 8.04
N PHE A 11 4.20 7.42 6.84
CA PHE A 11 3.99 8.85 6.55
C PHE A 11 2.62 9.18 5.96
N LEU A 12 2.04 8.29 5.16
CA LEU A 12 0.84 8.58 4.37
C LEU A 12 -0.30 7.60 4.66
N PHE A 13 -0.08 6.30 4.45
CA PHE A 13 -1.21 5.37 4.43
C PHE A 13 -1.82 5.13 5.81
N ASP A 14 -1.05 5.12 6.90
CA ASP A 14 -1.61 5.00 8.25
C ASP A 14 -2.67 6.08 8.54
N LYS A 15 -2.38 7.33 8.15
CA LYS A 15 -3.32 8.47 8.32
C LYS A 15 -4.55 8.33 7.43
N LEU A 16 -4.36 7.87 6.19
CA LEU A 16 -5.47 7.65 5.26
C LEU A 16 -6.37 6.52 5.75
N TYR A 17 -5.79 5.39 6.19
CA TYR A 17 -6.56 4.26 6.71
C TYR A 17 -7.22 4.56 8.05
N ALA A 18 -6.59 5.33 8.94
CA ALA A 18 -7.22 5.76 10.19
C ALA A 18 -8.39 6.74 9.97
N SER A 19 -8.31 7.59 8.94
CA SER A 19 -9.40 8.53 8.62
C SER A 19 -10.56 7.90 7.86
N VAL A 20 -10.30 6.98 6.93
CA VAL A 20 -11.34 6.31 6.14
C VAL A 20 -11.98 5.15 6.90
N LEU A 21 -11.20 4.43 7.73
CA LEU A 21 -11.64 3.28 8.51
C LEU A 21 -11.24 3.42 9.98
N PRO A 22 -11.80 4.41 10.71
CA PRO A 22 -11.51 4.57 12.13
C PRO A 22 -12.04 3.38 12.91
N ILE A 23 -11.30 2.98 13.94
CA ILE A 23 -11.78 2.00 14.92
C ILE A 23 -12.95 2.64 15.70
N ASN A 24 -14.15 2.09 15.54
CA ASN A 24 -15.31 2.51 16.33
C ASN A 24 -15.30 1.74 17.65
N PRO A 25 -15.44 2.40 18.81
CA PRO A 25 -15.45 1.74 20.12
C PRO A 25 -16.60 0.73 20.29
N ALA A 26 -17.65 0.82 19.47
CA ALA A 26 -18.75 -0.14 19.46
C ALA A 26 -18.45 -1.48 18.76
N VAL A 27 -17.38 -1.57 17.95
CA VAL A 27 -16.95 -2.81 17.26
C VAL A 27 -15.88 -3.57 18.08
N ALA A 28 -15.29 -2.91 19.09
CA ALA A 28 -14.32 -3.49 20.00
C ALA A 28 -14.88 -4.68 20.82
N THR A 29 -16.20 -4.80 20.94
CA THR A 29 -16.82 -5.82 21.80
C THR A 29 -16.83 -7.21 21.20
N PHE A 30 -16.77 -7.39 19.87
CA PHE A 30 -16.62 -8.71 19.22
C PHE A 30 -16.30 -8.55 17.72
N ASP A 31 -15.02 -8.57 17.32
CA ASP A 31 -14.63 -8.72 15.91
C ASP A 31 -14.13 -10.17 15.68
N PRO A 32 -15.01 -11.10 15.27
CA PRO A 32 -14.67 -12.52 15.13
C PRO A 32 -13.57 -12.76 14.10
N ILE A 33 -13.38 -11.85 13.14
CA ILE A 33 -12.36 -11.98 12.10
C ILE A 33 -10.97 -11.76 12.71
N SER A 34 -10.83 -10.77 13.60
CA SER A 34 -9.57 -10.50 14.31
C SER A 34 -9.18 -11.65 15.25
N THR A 35 -10.14 -12.17 16.03
CA THR A 35 -9.93 -13.31 16.94
C THR A 35 -9.54 -14.60 16.21
N ILE A 36 -10.18 -14.89 15.07
CA ILE A 36 -9.84 -16.06 14.25
C ILE A 36 -8.48 -15.90 13.58
N SER A 37 -8.14 -14.69 13.10
CA SER A 37 -6.83 -14.42 12.48
C SER A 37 -5.68 -14.51 13.49
N ALA A 38 -5.88 -14.06 14.73
CA ALA A 38 -4.92 -14.24 15.82
C ALA A 38 -4.73 -15.73 16.16
N SER A 39 -5.81 -16.50 16.16
CA SER A 39 -5.77 -17.96 16.36
C SER A 39 -5.03 -18.71 15.25
N LEU A 40 -5.12 -18.26 13.99
CA LEU A 40 -4.40 -18.85 12.87
C LEU A 40 -2.90 -18.49 12.82
N LYS A 41 -2.50 -17.33 13.36
CA LYS A 41 -1.12 -16.83 13.28
C LYS A 41 -0.19 -17.43 14.36
N GLY A 42 -0.63 -18.47 15.06
CA GLY A 42 0.18 -19.19 16.06
C GLY A 42 0.43 -18.42 17.36
N TYR A 43 -0.35 -17.36 17.63
CA TYR A 43 -0.32 -16.71 18.94
C TYR A 43 -0.91 -17.65 19.99
N ASP A 44 -0.26 -17.71 21.16
CA ASP A 44 -0.64 -18.57 22.27
C ASP A 44 -2.15 -18.47 22.56
N ALA A 45 -2.86 -19.58 22.42
CA ALA A 45 -4.30 -19.70 22.71
C ALA A 45 -4.66 -19.44 24.19
N ASN A 46 -3.66 -19.15 25.02
CA ASN A 46 -3.76 -18.80 26.44
C ASN A 46 -3.59 -17.30 26.72
N ALA A 47 -3.46 -16.44 25.70
CA ALA A 47 -3.68 -15.01 25.91
C ALA A 47 -5.14 -14.83 26.33
N THR A 48 -5.36 -14.72 27.64
CA THR A 48 -6.67 -14.40 28.19
C THR A 48 -7.08 -13.09 27.54
N PHE A 49 -8.29 -13.04 26.97
CA PHE A 49 -8.88 -11.79 26.50
C PHE A 49 -8.84 -10.80 27.66
N ASP A 50 -7.84 -9.92 27.69
CA ASP A 50 -7.57 -9.09 28.84
C ASP A 50 -8.53 -7.92 28.83
N GLN A 51 -9.72 -8.20 29.36
CA GLN A 51 -10.81 -7.26 29.58
C GLN A 51 -10.37 -6.06 30.44
N ALA A 52 -9.20 -6.14 31.10
CA ALA A 52 -8.62 -5.07 31.89
C ALA A 52 -8.21 -3.83 31.07
N THR A 53 -7.98 -3.94 29.75
CA THR A 53 -7.65 -2.75 28.93
C THR A 53 -8.88 -1.85 28.68
N TYR A 54 -10.10 -2.36 28.92
CA TYR A 54 -11.34 -1.56 28.82
C TYR A 54 -11.61 -0.71 30.06
N ALA A 55 -10.98 -0.99 31.19
CA ALA A 55 -11.23 -0.28 32.45
C ALA A 55 -10.66 1.16 32.46
N ASP A 56 -9.76 1.49 31.53
CA ASP A 56 -9.10 2.81 31.43
C ASP A 56 -9.36 3.51 30.08
N GLY A 57 -10.47 3.20 29.41
CA GLY A 57 -10.85 3.85 28.14
C GLY A 57 -9.99 3.47 26.93
N GLY A 58 -9.16 2.42 27.03
CA GLY A 58 -8.34 1.92 25.94
C GLY A 58 -9.14 1.11 24.93
N LEU A 59 -9.14 1.57 23.68
CA LEU A 59 -9.71 0.87 22.51
C LEU A 59 -9.04 -0.51 22.34
N ALA A 60 -9.79 -1.54 21.92
CA ALA A 60 -9.29 -2.87 21.60
C ALA A 60 -8.00 -2.77 20.77
N ARG A 61 -6.86 -3.09 21.38
CA ARG A 61 -5.58 -3.05 20.71
C ARG A 61 -5.56 -4.13 19.63
N SER A 62 -5.42 -3.69 18.39
CA SER A 62 -4.86 -4.44 17.27
C SER A 62 -3.83 -5.46 17.76
N GLY A 63 -3.98 -6.73 17.36
CA GLY A 63 -3.02 -7.80 17.69
C GLY A 63 -1.72 -7.71 16.89
N TRP A 64 -1.59 -6.67 16.07
CA TRP A 64 -0.40 -6.39 15.28
C TRP A 64 0.76 -5.96 16.17
N GLN A 65 1.86 -6.70 16.07
CA GLN A 65 3.14 -6.33 16.68
C GLN A 65 4.03 -5.76 15.59
N TRP A 66 4.72 -4.65 15.89
CA TRP A 66 5.65 -4.05 14.94
C TRP A 66 6.86 -4.97 14.77
N GLU A 67 7.09 -5.35 13.52
CA GLU A 67 8.30 -6.02 13.09
C GLU A 67 8.96 -5.16 12.02
N PRO A 68 10.28 -4.89 12.12
CA PRO A 68 10.98 -4.09 11.12
C PRO A 68 10.97 -4.78 9.75
N ALA A 69 10.81 -4.02 8.67
CA ALA A 69 10.76 -4.61 7.33
C ALA A 69 12.14 -5.11 6.85
N SER A 70 13.25 -4.63 7.46
CA SER A 70 14.59 -5.13 7.14
C SER A 70 15.53 -5.02 8.34
N SER A 71 16.56 -5.87 8.39
CA SER A 71 17.58 -5.78 9.46
C SER A 71 18.42 -4.50 9.42
N TYR A 72 18.43 -3.77 8.29
CA TYR A 72 19.29 -2.61 8.06
C TYR A 72 18.55 -1.27 8.15
N PHE A 73 17.22 -1.29 8.07
CA PHE A 73 16.39 -0.09 8.04
C PHE A 73 15.08 -0.37 8.77
N ASN A 74 14.81 0.44 9.79
CA ASN A 74 13.66 0.33 10.68
C ASN A 74 13.02 1.70 10.81
N VAL A 75 11.71 1.79 10.68
CA VAL A 75 10.95 3.02 10.95
C VAL A 75 9.89 2.71 11.99
N GLU A 76 9.91 3.48 13.08
CA GLU A 76 8.90 3.35 14.12
C GLU A 76 7.51 3.65 13.54
N PRO A 77 6.49 2.81 13.84
CA PRO A 77 5.17 2.98 13.29
C PRO A 77 4.50 4.23 13.86
N SER A 78 3.68 4.88 13.03
CA SER A 78 2.91 6.04 13.50
C SER A 78 1.79 5.61 14.45
N GLU A 79 1.37 6.50 15.35
CA GLU A 79 0.25 6.23 16.28
C GLU A 79 -1.04 5.83 15.52
N TYR A 80 -1.21 6.35 14.31
CA TYR A 80 -2.34 6.05 13.42
C TYR A 80 -2.36 4.61 12.90
N ALA A 81 -1.24 3.88 12.97
CA ALA A 81 -1.19 2.47 12.58
C ALA A 81 -2.16 1.61 13.40
N TYR A 82 -2.37 1.97 14.67
CA TYR A 82 -3.25 1.25 15.61
C TYR A 82 -4.68 1.79 15.66
N MET A 83 -4.95 2.91 14.99
CA MET A 83 -6.27 3.57 15.00
C MET A 83 -7.16 3.14 13.83
N SER A 84 -6.60 2.41 12.86
CA SER A 84 -7.38 1.86 11.74
C SER A 84 -7.97 0.50 12.09
N ARG A 85 -9.15 0.20 11.53
CA ARG A 85 -9.76 -1.13 11.60
C ARG A 85 -8.92 -2.23 10.94
N TRP A 86 -8.08 -1.88 9.96
CA TRP A 86 -7.19 -2.83 9.30
C TRP A 86 -5.75 -2.68 9.77
N ASP A 87 -5.27 -3.73 10.44
CA ASP A 87 -3.88 -3.90 10.78
C ASP A 87 -2.97 -3.86 9.55
N ARG A 88 -1.71 -3.47 9.74
CA ARG A 88 -0.70 -3.44 8.67
C ARG A 88 -0.47 -4.81 8.01
N ASP A 89 -0.74 -5.90 8.73
CA ASP A 89 -0.64 -7.28 8.22
C ASP A 89 -1.85 -7.72 7.37
N ASN A 90 -2.90 -6.90 7.32
CA ASN A 90 -4.10 -7.26 6.57
C ASN A 90 -3.80 -7.28 5.07
N ILE A 91 -4.13 -8.39 4.42
CA ILE A 91 -3.83 -8.59 2.99
C ILE A 91 -4.52 -7.56 2.09
N TYR A 92 -5.73 -7.11 2.45
CA TYR A 92 -6.45 -6.10 1.68
C TYR A 92 -5.78 -4.73 1.78
N ARG A 93 -5.33 -4.36 2.98
CA ARG A 93 -4.58 -3.12 3.20
C ARG A 93 -3.27 -3.12 2.42
N GLN A 94 -2.50 -4.21 2.53
CA GLN A 94 -1.24 -4.38 1.80
C GLN A 94 -1.46 -4.32 0.29
N PHE A 95 -2.47 -5.02 -0.23
CA PHE A 95 -2.78 -5.02 -1.65
C PHE A 95 -3.14 -3.62 -2.17
N ILE A 96 -4.02 -2.90 -1.47
CA ILE A 96 -4.44 -1.55 -1.89
C ILE A 96 -3.27 -0.57 -1.81
N SER A 97 -2.47 -0.62 -0.74
CA SER A 97 -1.30 0.24 -0.56
C SER A 97 -0.27 0.01 -1.67
N LEU A 98 0.05 -1.25 -1.94
CA LEU A 98 0.98 -1.64 -3.02
C LEU A 98 0.44 -1.30 -4.41
N TYR A 99 -0.86 -1.44 -4.63
CA TYR A 99 -1.48 -1.05 -5.88
C TYR A 99 -1.36 0.44 -6.14
N ILE A 100 -1.73 1.27 -5.17
CA ILE A 100 -1.62 2.73 -5.29
C ILE A 100 -0.15 3.12 -5.49
N LEU A 101 0.76 2.54 -4.71
CA LEU A 101 2.18 2.83 -4.78
C LEU A 101 2.77 2.47 -6.14
N THR A 102 2.50 1.25 -6.64
CA THR A 102 2.99 0.77 -7.93
C THR A 102 2.44 1.60 -9.08
N TRP A 103 1.14 1.95 -9.02
CA TRP A 103 0.52 2.80 -10.04
C TRP A 103 1.15 4.20 -10.07
N LEU A 104 1.27 4.86 -8.92
CA LEU A 104 1.87 6.21 -8.83
C LEU A 104 3.35 6.20 -9.21
N ALA A 105 4.12 5.18 -8.80
CA ALA A 105 5.51 5.04 -9.19
C ALA A 105 5.66 4.83 -10.69
N GLY A 106 4.83 3.99 -11.30
CA GLY A 106 4.81 3.78 -12.75
C GLY A 106 4.47 5.06 -13.52
N MET A 107 3.48 5.82 -13.04
CA MET A 107 3.12 7.13 -13.60
C MET A 107 4.27 8.14 -13.47
N ALA A 108 4.92 8.21 -12.31
CA ALA A 108 6.05 9.11 -12.07
C ALA A 108 7.22 8.78 -13.00
N ILE A 109 7.61 7.50 -13.11
CA ILE A 109 8.68 7.06 -14.01
C ILE A 109 8.32 7.40 -15.46
N TYR A 110 7.09 7.12 -15.89
CA TYR A 110 6.64 7.45 -17.24
C TYR A 110 6.78 8.95 -17.53
N PHE A 111 6.21 9.81 -16.69
CA PHE A 111 6.25 11.25 -16.95
C PHE A 111 7.66 11.82 -16.86
N ILE A 112 8.49 11.36 -15.92
CA ILE A 112 9.89 11.83 -15.80
C ILE A 112 10.68 11.41 -17.05
N CYS A 113 10.68 10.13 -17.40
CA CYS A 113 11.42 9.61 -18.54
C CYS A 113 10.89 10.15 -19.88
N ALA A 114 9.56 10.24 -20.04
CA ALA A 114 8.94 10.81 -21.24
C ALA A 114 9.26 12.30 -21.38
N THR A 115 9.24 13.08 -20.29
CA THR A 115 9.60 14.50 -20.33
C THR A 115 11.07 14.68 -20.69
N LEU A 116 11.99 13.91 -20.08
CA LEU A 116 13.41 13.97 -20.41
C LEU A 116 13.66 13.57 -21.86
N SER A 117 13.03 12.50 -22.34
CA SER A 117 13.12 12.05 -23.73
C SER A 117 12.60 13.11 -24.70
N TYR A 118 11.47 13.75 -24.38
CA TYR A 118 10.89 14.82 -25.19
C TYR A 118 11.80 16.05 -25.31
N ILE A 119 12.46 16.43 -24.22
CA ILE A 119 13.37 17.58 -24.21
C ILE A 119 14.67 17.25 -24.95
N PHE A 120 15.33 16.15 -24.58
CA PHE A 120 16.72 15.88 -24.97
C PHE A 120 16.88 15.04 -26.25
N VAL A 121 15.96 14.11 -26.52
CA VAL A 121 16.14 13.10 -27.58
C VAL A 121 15.17 13.30 -28.73
N PHE A 122 13.95 13.78 -28.44
CA PHE A 122 12.88 13.85 -29.43
C PHE A 122 13.10 14.96 -30.47
N ASP A 123 13.03 14.58 -31.75
CA ASP A 123 13.04 15.50 -32.88
C ASP A 123 11.64 16.04 -33.17
N LYS A 124 11.52 17.36 -33.14
CA LYS A 124 10.26 18.09 -33.32
C LYS A 124 9.87 18.18 -34.80
N GLU A 125 10.76 17.90 -35.74
CA GLU A 125 10.41 17.81 -37.17
C GLU A 125 9.44 16.66 -37.47
N THR A 126 9.37 15.66 -36.58
CA THR A 126 8.41 14.54 -36.65
C THR A 126 6.96 15.00 -36.80
N PHE A 127 6.59 16.16 -36.25
CA PHE A 127 5.22 16.71 -36.35
C PHE A 127 4.80 17.03 -37.79
N ASN A 128 5.75 17.27 -38.69
CA ASN A 128 5.50 17.59 -40.10
C ASN A 128 5.50 16.35 -41.00
N HIS A 129 5.77 15.17 -40.44
CA HIS A 129 5.86 13.94 -41.22
C HIS A 129 4.47 13.55 -41.76
N PRO A 130 4.33 13.16 -43.04
CA PRO A 130 3.03 12.88 -43.67
C PRO A 130 2.25 11.71 -43.03
N LYS A 131 2.93 10.88 -42.24
CA LYS A 131 2.34 9.78 -41.46
C LYS A 131 2.05 10.15 -39.99
N TYR A 132 2.32 11.38 -39.57
CA TYR A 132 2.10 11.80 -38.18
C TYR A 132 0.60 11.84 -37.88
N LEU A 133 0.18 11.08 -36.86
CA LEU A 133 -1.22 11.01 -36.46
C LEU A 133 -1.63 12.29 -35.74
N LYS A 134 -2.87 12.75 -35.96
CA LYS A 134 -3.40 13.91 -35.25
C LYS A 134 -3.39 13.63 -33.74
N ASN A 135 -2.73 14.49 -32.97
CA ASN A 135 -2.57 14.36 -31.52
C ASN A 135 -1.88 13.05 -31.09
N GLN A 136 -0.94 12.52 -31.89
CA GLN A 136 -0.25 11.27 -31.59
C GLN A 136 0.32 11.22 -30.16
N MET A 137 0.99 12.28 -29.71
CA MET A 137 1.48 12.37 -28.32
C MET A 137 0.38 12.19 -27.28
N SER A 138 -0.78 12.83 -27.46
CA SER A 138 -1.90 12.69 -26.52
C SER A 138 -2.48 11.28 -26.54
N LEU A 139 -2.48 10.60 -27.69
CA LEU A 139 -2.90 9.20 -27.80
C LEU A 139 -1.93 8.27 -27.07
N GLU A 140 -0.63 8.48 -27.21
CA GLU A 140 0.40 7.69 -26.52
C GLU A 140 0.35 7.90 -25.00
N ILE A 141 0.17 9.14 -24.55
CA ILE A 141 -0.03 9.47 -23.13
C ILE A 141 -1.31 8.80 -22.62
N LYS A 142 -2.43 8.94 -23.32
CA LYS A 142 -3.70 8.33 -22.92
C LYS A 142 -3.57 6.81 -22.81
N GLN A 143 -3.00 6.16 -23.83
CA GLN A 143 -2.78 4.71 -23.83
C GLN A 143 -1.90 4.26 -22.65
N THR A 144 -0.88 5.05 -22.32
CA THR A 144 0.02 4.72 -21.21
C THR A 144 -0.68 4.89 -19.86
N VAL A 145 -1.36 6.02 -19.64
CA VAL A 145 -2.10 6.31 -18.40
C VAL A 145 -3.23 5.30 -18.17
N GLU A 146 -3.90 4.83 -19.23
CA GLU A 146 -4.93 3.78 -19.13
C GLU A 146 -4.34 2.39 -18.87
N SER A 147 -3.15 2.08 -19.39
CA SER A 147 -2.55 0.74 -19.27
C SER A 147 -1.79 0.51 -17.96
N ILE A 148 -1.12 1.53 -17.40
CA ILE A 148 -0.38 1.40 -16.14
C ILE A 148 -1.23 0.81 -14.99
N PRO A 149 -2.44 1.29 -14.68
CA PRO A 149 -3.23 0.71 -13.59
C PRO A 149 -3.61 -0.75 -13.86
N ILE A 150 -3.92 -1.10 -15.11
CA ILE A 150 -4.25 -2.49 -15.48
C ILE A 150 -3.03 -3.39 -15.25
N MET A 151 -1.84 -2.96 -15.67
CA MET A 151 -0.60 -3.68 -15.40
C MET A 151 -0.32 -3.81 -13.90
N ALA A 152 -0.54 -2.74 -13.13
CA ALA A 152 -0.37 -2.75 -11.68
C ALA A 152 -1.25 -3.81 -10.98
N ILE A 153 -2.49 -4.02 -11.44
CA ILE A 153 -3.36 -5.08 -10.90
C ILE A 153 -2.72 -6.47 -11.04
N PHE A 154 -2.03 -6.73 -12.16
CA PHE A 154 -1.39 -8.03 -12.40
C PHE A 154 -0.03 -8.17 -11.71
N THR A 155 0.68 -7.07 -11.43
CA THR A 155 1.99 -7.11 -10.76
C THR A 155 1.88 -7.15 -9.23
N VAL A 156 0.89 -6.46 -8.65
CA VAL A 156 0.73 -6.35 -7.20
C VAL A 156 0.59 -7.71 -6.47
N PRO A 157 -0.08 -8.74 -7.01
CA PRO A 157 -0.11 -10.06 -6.36
C PRO A 157 1.29 -10.63 -6.10
N PHE A 158 2.24 -10.45 -7.03
CA PHE A 158 3.62 -10.92 -6.85
C PHE A 158 4.35 -10.10 -5.79
N PHE A 159 4.12 -8.80 -5.77
CA PHE A 159 4.60 -7.92 -4.71
C PHE A 159 4.06 -8.36 -3.33
N VAL A 160 2.75 -8.55 -3.19
CA VAL A 160 2.18 -9.04 -1.91
C VAL A 160 2.79 -10.38 -1.49
N ALA A 161 3.08 -11.27 -2.42
CA ALA A 161 3.78 -12.53 -2.14
C ALA A 161 5.22 -12.29 -1.64
N GLU A 162 5.95 -11.36 -2.26
CA GLU A 162 7.29 -10.94 -1.84
C GLU A 162 7.29 -10.40 -0.40
N VAL A 163 6.38 -9.47 -0.05
CA VAL A 163 6.31 -8.89 1.31
C VAL A 163 6.04 -9.93 2.39
N ARG A 164 5.33 -11.00 2.03
CA ARG A 164 4.98 -12.09 2.95
C ARG A 164 6.05 -13.17 3.05
N GLY A 165 7.19 -12.99 2.39
CA GLY A 165 8.28 -13.98 2.40
C GLY A 165 7.98 -15.21 1.55
N HIS A 166 7.05 -15.13 0.60
CA HIS A 166 6.84 -16.18 -0.41
C HIS A 166 7.75 -16.02 -1.64
N SER A 167 8.70 -15.07 -1.60
CA SER A 167 9.79 -14.97 -2.57
C SER A 167 10.99 -15.81 -2.09
N PHE A 168 11.53 -16.64 -2.98
CA PHE A 168 12.83 -17.29 -2.81
C PHE A 168 13.96 -16.39 -3.32
#